data_AF-A0A1R1C7I6-F1
#
_entry.id   AF-A0A1R1C7I6-F1
#
_cell.length_a   1.000
_cell.length_b   1.000
_cell.length_c   1.000
_cell.angle_alpha   90.00
_cell.angle_beta   90.00
_cell.angle_gamma   90.00
#
_symmetry.space_group_name_H-M   'P 1'
#
loop_
_entity.id
_entity.type
_entity.pdbx_description
1 polymer ?
#
loop_
_entity_poly.entity_id
_entity_poly.type
_entity_poly.pdbx_seq_one_letter_code
_entity_poly.pdbx_strand_id
1 'polypeptide(L)'
;MAQLSPELSVTDLGEATVLNYQKSRKIADKAYDRAKTSENEADKKVISGMVSDCEYVIEWLSTGRRPGNKRGIERRAAYQREKLMDPLMMQAYVQKGNAGSPSNLSDWERFQIEDALTGLSDRERECFVMSRGECFSYNDIAMMLDIKKSSVKEYVERAQVKISRNLQNSLFL
;
A
#
# COMPACT_ATOMS: atom_id res chain seq x y z
N MET A 1 4.62 39.00 -27.91
CA MET A 1 4.46 37.86 -28.82
C MET A 1 5.10 36.64 -28.16
N ALA A 2 4.32 35.89 -27.38
CA ALA A 2 4.80 34.66 -26.76
C ALA A 2 5.00 33.62 -27.87
N GLN A 3 6.24 33.20 -28.08
CA GLN A 3 6.56 32.12 -29.01
C GLN A 3 5.87 30.85 -28.50
N LEU A 4 4.95 30.33 -29.32
CA LEU A 4 4.38 28.99 -29.17
C LEU A 4 5.54 28.00 -29.08
N SER A 5 5.57 27.25 -27.98
CA SER A 5 6.44 26.08 -27.84
C SER A 5 6.23 25.17 -29.04
N PRO A 6 7.29 24.55 -29.59
CA PRO A 6 7.12 23.61 -30.70
C PRO A 6 6.23 22.47 -30.22
N GLU A 7 5.18 22.16 -30.98
CA GLU A 7 4.32 21.02 -30.68
C GLU A 7 5.20 19.76 -30.55
N LEU A 8 5.31 19.25 -29.32
CA LEU A 8 5.91 17.94 -29.08
C LEU A 8 5.01 16.92 -29.78
N SER A 9 5.43 16.45 -30.95
CA SER A 9 4.76 15.36 -31.65
C SER A 9 4.91 14.09 -30.80
N VAL A 10 3.95 13.82 -29.92
CA VAL A 10 3.92 12.61 -29.10
C VAL A 10 3.52 11.45 -30.01
N THR A 11 4.47 10.57 -30.31
CA THR A 11 4.16 9.31 -30.99
C THR A 11 3.65 8.32 -29.96
N ASP A 12 2.33 8.10 -29.92
CA ASP A 12 1.74 7.02 -29.14
C ASP A 12 2.04 5.67 -29.82
N LEU A 13 2.71 4.80 -29.09
CA LEU A 13 3.07 3.44 -29.54
C LEU A 13 2.05 2.39 -29.06
N GLY A 14 1.05 2.80 -28.26
CA GLY A 14 0.04 1.91 -27.67
C GLY A 14 0.52 1.24 -26.39
N GLU A 15 0.00 0.05 -26.12
CA GLU A 15 0.22 -0.68 -24.86
C GLU A 15 1.70 -1.05 -24.61
N ALA A 16 2.04 -1.27 -23.34
CA ALA A 16 3.38 -1.64 -22.88
C ALA A 16 3.74 -3.08 -23.25
N THR A 17 4.05 -3.31 -24.53
CA THR A 17 4.45 -4.61 -25.09
C THR A 17 5.93 -4.64 -25.47
N VAL A 18 6.55 -5.82 -25.50
CA VAL A 18 7.95 -6.01 -25.93
C VAL A 18 8.21 -5.35 -27.29
N LEU A 19 7.30 -5.53 -28.24
CA LEU A 19 7.41 -4.96 -29.59
C LEU A 19 7.40 -3.43 -29.57
N ASN A 20 6.57 -2.83 -28.72
CA ASN A 20 6.49 -1.38 -28.61
C ASN A 20 7.74 -0.80 -27.95
N TYR A 21 8.29 -1.44 -26.91
CA TYR A 21 9.58 -1.03 -26.35
C TYR A 21 10.74 -1.19 -27.34
N GLN A 22 10.73 -2.22 -28.20
CA GLN A 22 11.72 -2.34 -29.29
C GLN A 22 11.61 -1.19 -30.30
N LYS A 23 10.40 -0.72 -30.61
CA LYS A 23 10.19 0.47 -31.45
C LYS A 23 10.67 1.74 -30.74
N SER A 24 10.35 1.92 -29.46
CA SER A 24 10.84 3.03 -28.64
C SER A 24 12.36 3.08 -28.60
N ARG A 25 13.02 1.92 -28.40
CA ARG A 25 14.48 1.81 -28.43
C ARG A 25 15.04 2.28 -29.76
N LYS A 26 14.49 1.82 -30.89
CA LYS A 26 14.94 2.27 -32.23
C LYS A 26 14.77 3.77 -32.46
N ILE A 27 13.74 4.39 -31.89
CA ILE A 27 13.54 5.85 -31.96
C ILE A 27 14.60 6.57 -31.10
N ALA A 28 14.83 6.07 -29.88
CA ALA A 28 15.84 6.60 -28.97
C ALA A 28 17.26 6.44 -29.54
N ASP A 29 17.58 5.31 -30.17
CA ASP A 29 18.87 5.07 -30.85
C ASP A 29 19.10 6.10 -31.96
N LYS A 30 18.08 6.36 -32.80
CA LYS A 30 18.15 7.40 -33.83
C LYS A 30 18.32 8.81 -33.24
N ALA A 31 17.67 9.09 -32.12
CA ALA A 31 17.85 10.36 -31.42
C ALA A 31 19.26 10.47 -30.83
N TYR A 32 19.82 9.36 -30.33
CA TYR A 32 21.17 9.28 -29.79
C TYR A 32 22.21 9.56 -30.87
N ASP A 33 22.05 8.97 -32.06
CA ASP A 33 22.95 9.22 -33.19
C ASP A 33 22.94 10.69 -33.64
N ARG A 34 21.77 11.34 -33.62
CA ARG A 34 21.65 12.79 -33.90
C ARG A 34 22.30 13.63 -32.80
N ALA A 35 22.11 13.25 -31.54
CA ALA A 35 22.72 13.93 -30.41
C ALA A 35 24.24 13.76 -30.39
N LYS A 36 24.76 12.62 -30.88
CA LYS A 36 26.21 12.36 -31.00
C LYS A 36 26.91 13.32 -31.97
N THR A 37 26.21 13.78 -33.00
CA THR A 37 26.71 14.81 -33.92
C THR A 37 26.61 16.23 -33.37
N SER A 38 25.84 16.46 -32.30
CA SER A 38 25.74 17.74 -31.62
C SER A 38 26.72 17.81 -30.43
N GLU A 39 27.28 18.97 -30.11
CA GLU A 39 28.16 19.14 -28.94
C GLU A 39 27.41 19.14 -27.58
N ASN A 40 26.12 18.81 -27.56
CA ASN A 40 25.30 18.78 -26.35
C ASN A 40 25.46 17.46 -25.59
N GLU A 41 26.43 17.41 -24.68
CA GLU A 41 26.68 16.23 -23.83
C GLU A 41 25.51 15.90 -22.88
N ALA A 42 24.71 16.91 -22.50
CA ALA A 42 23.52 16.72 -21.65
C ALA A 42 22.45 15.87 -22.36
N ASP A 43 22.12 16.21 -23.61
CA ASP A 43 21.11 15.49 -24.40
C ASP A 43 21.54 14.05 -24.66
N LYS A 44 22.82 13.86 -24.98
CA LYS A 44 23.43 12.53 -25.16
C LYS A 44 23.30 11.67 -23.91
N LYS A 45 23.54 12.23 -22.72
CA LYS A 45 23.40 11.51 -21.44
C LYS A 45 21.95 11.12 -21.20
N VAL A 46 21.01 12.03 -21.38
CA VAL A 46 19.57 11.75 -21.20
C VAL A 46 19.11 10.66 -22.15
N ILE A 47 19.41 10.78 -23.45
CA ILE A 47 18.99 9.80 -24.45
C ILE A 47 19.65 8.44 -24.22
N SER A 48 20.91 8.41 -23.79
CA SER A 48 21.57 7.13 -23.41
C SER A 48 20.87 6.43 -22.25
N GLY A 49 20.33 7.19 -21.29
CA GLY A 49 19.48 6.67 -20.22
C GLY A 49 18.19 6.07 -20.79
N MET A 50 17.52 6.78 -21.70
CA MET A 50 16.28 6.30 -22.34
C MET A 50 16.49 4.98 -23.10
N VAL A 51 17.63 4.82 -23.78
CA VAL A 51 18.00 3.56 -24.46
C VAL A 51 18.18 2.45 -23.43
N SER A 52 18.95 2.71 -22.37
CA SER A 52 19.23 1.74 -21.29
C SER A 52 17.93 1.28 -20.59
N ASP A 53 17.01 2.22 -20.36
CA ASP A 53 15.70 1.92 -19.75
C ASP A 53 14.86 1.04 -20.68
N CYS A 54 14.83 1.31 -21.99
CA CYS A 54 14.14 0.46 -22.95
C CYS A 54 14.74 -0.95 -22.98
N GLU A 55 16.06 -1.08 -22.97
CA GLU A 55 16.74 -2.39 -22.92
C GLU A 55 16.41 -3.17 -21.65
N TYR A 56 16.42 -2.49 -20.50
CA TYR A 56 16.03 -3.07 -19.21
C TYR A 56 14.60 -3.62 -19.26
N VAL A 57 13.66 -2.84 -19.77
CA VAL A 57 12.25 -3.29 -19.86
C VAL A 57 12.08 -4.43 -20.87
N ILE A 58 12.79 -4.40 -22.01
CA ILE A 58 12.76 -5.48 -23.01
C ILE A 58 13.28 -6.79 -22.39
N GLU A 59 14.40 -6.75 -21.66
CA GLU A 59 14.94 -7.93 -20.98
C GLU A 59 13.97 -8.44 -19.93
N TRP A 60 13.35 -7.55 -19.15
CA TRP A 60 12.37 -7.93 -18.14
C TRP A 60 11.14 -8.62 -18.75
N LEU A 61 10.54 -8.02 -19.77
CA LEU A 61 9.32 -8.54 -20.39
C LEU A 61 9.58 -9.83 -21.18
N SER A 62 10.78 -10.01 -21.75
CA SER A 62 11.14 -11.21 -22.51
C SER A 62 11.51 -12.40 -21.62
N THR A 63 12.25 -12.17 -20.53
CA THR A 63 12.69 -13.23 -19.62
C THR A 63 11.73 -13.46 -18.45
N GLY A 64 10.84 -12.50 -18.15
CA GLY A 64 10.01 -12.50 -16.96
C GLY A 64 10.80 -12.38 -15.65
N ARG A 65 12.09 -12.03 -15.73
CA ARG A 65 13.01 -11.94 -14.60
C ARG A 65 13.65 -10.56 -14.55
N ARG A 66 14.05 -10.14 -13.36
CA ARG A 66 14.79 -8.88 -13.19
C ARG A 66 16.12 -8.93 -13.96
N PRO A 67 16.35 -8.00 -14.91
CA PRO A 67 17.63 -7.86 -15.61
C PRO A 67 18.80 -7.73 -14.64
N GLY A 68 19.91 -8.37 -14.97
CA GLY A 68 21.14 -8.36 -14.15
C GLY A 68 21.10 -9.26 -12.89
N ASN A 69 19.96 -9.86 -12.54
CA ASN A 69 19.87 -10.78 -11.42
C ASN A 69 20.12 -12.23 -11.86
N LYS A 70 21.19 -12.88 -11.37
CA LYS A 70 21.46 -14.30 -11.65
C LYS A 70 20.46 -15.25 -10.98
N ARG A 71 19.83 -14.83 -9.88
CA ARG A 71 18.88 -15.63 -9.09
C ARG A 71 17.48 -15.06 -9.26
N GLY A 72 16.48 -15.94 -9.36
CA GLY A 72 15.09 -15.52 -9.43
C GLY A 72 14.55 -15.07 -8.08
N ILE A 73 13.30 -14.57 -8.09
CA ILE A 73 12.63 -14.01 -6.91
C ILE A 73 12.39 -15.05 -5.81
N GLU A 74 12.36 -16.33 -6.17
CA GLU A 74 12.24 -17.47 -5.27
C GLU A 74 13.49 -17.66 -4.39
N ARG A 75 14.66 -17.21 -4.85
CA ARG A 75 15.94 -17.32 -4.15
C ARG A 75 16.53 -15.95 -3.83
N ARG A 76 15.80 -15.18 -3.02
CA ARG A 76 16.25 -13.87 -2.49
C ARG A 76 17.51 -14.01 -1.64
N ALA A 77 18.36 -13.00 -1.64
CA ALA A 77 19.47 -12.90 -0.69
C ALA A 77 18.97 -12.60 0.73
N ALA A 78 19.79 -12.83 1.77
CA ALA A 78 19.40 -12.59 3.17
C ALA A 78 18.89 -11.16 3.40
N TYR A 79 19.65 -10.16 2.95
CA TYR A 79 19.28 -8.73 3.03
C TYR A 79 18.00 -8.36 2.26
N GLN A 80 17.59 -9.15 1.26
CA GLN A 80 16.33 -8.94 0.53
C GLN A 80 15.12 -9.59 1.23
N ARG A 81 15.37 -10.50 2.18
CA ARG A 81 14.33 -11.10 3.03
C ARG A 81 14.13 -10.30 4.31
N GLU A 82 15.18 -9.65 4.80
CA GLU A 82 15.14 -8.82 5.98
C GLU A 82 14.26 -7.59 5.74
N LYS A 83 13.26 -7.41 6.60
CA LYS A 83 12.42 -6.21 6.65
C LYS A 83 12.68 -5.55 7.98
N LEU A 84 13.05 -4.27 7.94
CA LEU A 84 13.20 -3.47 9.15
C LEU A 84 11.84 -3.40 9.85
N MET A 85 11.78 -3.92 11.07
CA MET A 85 10.61 -3.93 11.93
C MET A 85 11.03 -3.47 13.32
N ASP A 86 10.14 -2.76 14.00
CA ASP A 86 10.32 -2.39 15.40
C ASP A 86 10.42 -3.68 16.26
N PRO A 87 11.48 -3.84 17.07
CA PRO A 87 11.63 -4.96 17.98
C PRO A 87 10.41 -5.19 18.89
N LEU A 88 9.74 -4.13 19.35
CA LEU A 88 8.55 -4.25 20.19
C LEU A 88 7.38 -4.89 19.44
N MET A 89 7.18 -4.47 18.18
CA MET A 89 6.16 -5.06 17.31
C MET A 89 6.45 -6.54 17.04
N MET A 90 7.72 -6.89 16.79
CA MET A 90 8.12 -8.28 16.58
C MET A 90 7.86 -9.13 17.82
N GLN A 91 8.17 -8.62 19.01
CA GLN A 91 7.95 -9.31 20.27
C GLN A 91 6.45 -9.54 20.53
N ALA A 92 5.58 -8.59 20.15
CA ALA A 92 4.12 -8.71 20.28
C ALA A 92 3.52 -9.85 19.45
N TYR A 93 4.07 -10.10 18.25
CA TYR A 93 3.64 -11.22 17.41
C TYR A 93 4.06 -12.59 17.96
N VAL A 94 5.23 -12.67 18.60
CA VAL A 94 5.79 -13.93 19.10
C VAL A 94 5.23 -14.28 20.47
N GLN A 95 5.03 -13.29 21.34
CA GLN A 95 4.49 -13.45 22.68
C GLN A 95 3.36 -12.46 22.92
N LYS A 96 2.12 -12.92 22.71
CA LYS A 96 0.89 -12.12 22.90
C LYS A 96 0.71 -11.56 24.33
N GLY A 97 1.54 -11.93 25.30
CA GLY A 97 1.41 -11.52 26.70
C GLY A 97 2.56 -10.67 27.27
N ASN A 98 3.70 -10.50 26.59
CA ASN A 98 4.92 -10.00 27.24
C ASN A 98 5.62 -8.83 26.53
N ALA A 99 4.98 -8.24 25.52
CA ALA A 99 5.67 -7.40 24.57
C ALA A 99 4.93 -6.10 24.31
N GLY A 100 5.09 -5.12 25.21
CA GLY A 100 4.75 -3.71 24.98
C GLY A 100 3.29 -3.40 24.65
N SER A 101 2.38 -4.38 24.62
CA SER A 101 0.95 -4.12 24.47
C SER A 101 0.40 -3.56 25.78
N PRO A 102 -0.35 -2.45 25.76
CA PRO A 102 -0.96 -1.87 26.97
C PRO A 102 -2.02 -2.79 27.64
N SER A 103 -2.35 -3.92 27.03
CA SER A 103 -3.40 -4.83 27.48
C SER A 103 -2.84 -6.17 27.97
N ASN A 104 -2.24 -6.17 29.17
CA ASN A 104 -2.14 -7.37 30.01
C ASN A 104 -3.53 -7.73 30.56
N LEU A 105 -4.53 -7.86 29.69
CA LEU A 105 -5.88 -8.25 30.09
C LEU A 105 -5.83 -9.72 30.49
N SER A 106 -6.25 -9.99 31.73
CA SER A 106 -6.56 -11.33 32.20
C SER A 106 -7.64 -11.96 31.32
N ASP A 107 -7.66 -13.29 31.24
CA ASP A 107 -8.71 -14.00 30.51
C ASP A 107 -10.11 -13.65 31.06
N TRP A 108 -10.21 -13.32 32.35
CA TRP A 108 -11.44 -12.82 32.95
C TRP A 108 -11.85 -11.44 32.41
N GLU A 109 -10.92 -10.50 32.30
CA GLU A 109 -11.20 -9.16 31.78
C GLU A 109 -11.56 -9.21 30.28
N ARG A 110 -10.94 -10.12 29.52
CA ARG A 110 -11.34 -10.39 28.13
C ARG A 110 -12.75 -10.94 28.05
N PHE A 111 -13.11 -11.85 28.94
CA PHE A 111 -14.47 -12.38 29.02
C PHE A 111 -15.48 -11.27 29.33
N GLN A 112 -15.17 -10.37 30.27
CA GLN A 112 -16.02 -9.20 30.55
C GLN A 112 -16.21 -8.32 29.32
N ILE A 113 -15.14 -8.02 28.58
CA ILE A 113 -15.25 -7.20 27.35
C ILE A 113 -16.13 -7.89 26.30
N GLU A 114 -15.96 -9.20 26.09
CA GLU A 114 -16.82 -9.93 25.15
C GLU A 114 -18.27 -10.00 25.62
N ASP A 115 -18.52 -10.20 26.92
CA ASP A 115 -19.87 -10.15 27.51
C ASP A 115 -20.53 -8.77 27.28
N ALA A 116 -19.77 -7.68 27.46
CA ALA A 116 -20.28 -6.33 27.24
C ALA A 116 -20.66 -6.06 25.77
N LEU A 117 -19.88 -6.63 24.84
CA LEU A 117 -20.12 -6.53 23.40
C LEU A 117 -21.18 -7.51 22.90
N THR A 118 -21.67 -8.41 23.75
CA THR A 118 -22.67 -9.40 23.37
C THR A 118 -24.01 -8.71 23.05
N GLY A 119 -24.61 -9.03 21.90
CA GLY A 119 -25.88 -8.42 21.46
C GLY A 119 -25.75 -7.18 20.56
N LEU A 120 -24.53 -6.77 20.22
CA LEU A 120 -24.28 -5.86 19.09
C LEU A 120 -24.43 -6.64 17.79
N SER A 121 -24.96 -5.98 16.75
CA SER A 121 -24.88 -6.53 15.39
C SER A 121 -23.44 -6.44 14.86
N ASP A 122 -23.10 -7.26 13.88
CA ASP A 122 -21.74 -7.29 13.30
C ASP A 122 -21.27 -5.90 12.86
N ARG A 123 -22.17 -5.12 12.24
CA ARG A 123 -21.87 -3.74 11.78
C ARG A 123 -21.70 -2.75 12.93
N GLU A 124 -22.51 -2.86 13.98
CA GLU A 124 -22.38 -2.02 15.18
C GLU A 124 -21.08 -2.33 15.93
N ARG A 125 -20.75 -3.62 16.08
CA ARG A 125 -19.51 -4.09 16.70
C ARG A 125 -18.30 -3.62 15.91
N GLU A 126 -18.30 -3.81 14.60
CA GLU A 126 -17.23 -3.40 13.69
C GLU A 126 -16.98 -1.88 13.78
N CYS A 127 -18.02 -1.06 13.63
CA CYS A 127 -17.89 0.41 13.74
C CYS A 127 -17.43 0.85 15.13
N PHE A 128 -17.90 0.19 16.20
CA PHE A 128 -17.53 0.52 17.57
C PHE A 128 -16.06 0.19 17.85
N VAL A 129 -15.58 -0.99 17.44
CA VAL A 129 -14.18 -1.41 17.61
C VAL A 129 -13.24 -0.51 16.81
N MET A 130 -13.57 -0.18 15.56
CA MET A 130 -12.75 0.73 14.76
C MET A 130 -12.66 2.15 15.37
N SER A 131 -13.75 2.63 15.97
CA SER A 131 -13.77 3.97 16.56
C SER A 131 -13.11 4.02 17.95
N ARG A 132 -13.40 3.06 18.83
CA ARG A 132 -12.98 3.09 20.25
C ARG A 132 -11.79 2.20 20.57
N GLY A 133 -11.58 1.11 19.83
CA GLY A 133 -10.40 0.26 19.95
C GLY A 133 -9.21 0.84 19.18
N GLU A 134 -9.42 1.12 17.90
CA GLU A 134 -8.35 1.57 16.98
C GLU A 134 -8.26 3.12 16.84
N CYS A 135 -9.19 3.86 17.46
CA CYS A 135 -9.22 5.33 17.45
C CYS A 135 -9.32 5.99 16.05
N PHE A 136 -9.92 5.32 15.06
CA PHE A 136 -10.15 5.90 13.75
C PHE A 136 -11.25 6.98 13.76
N SER A 137 -11.13 7.96 12.86
CA SER A 137 -12.18 8.96 12.67
C SER A 137 -13.40 8.36 11.99
N TYR A 138 -14.59 8.90 12.23
CA TYR A 138 -15.82 8.43 11.55
C TYR A 138 -15.76 8.58 10.02
N ASN A 139 -14.90 9.47 9.51
CA ASN A 139 -14.71 9.62 8.07
C ASN A 139 -13.87 8.48 7.49
N ASP A 140 -12.81 8.08 8.20
CA ASP A 140 -11.94 6.99 7.78
C ASP A 140 -12.69 5.66 7.85
N ILE A 141 -13.49 5.44 8.89
CA ILE A 141 -14.33 4.25 9.04
C ILE A 141 -15.37 4.18 7.91
N ALA A 142 -15.98 5.31 7.57
CA ALA A 142 -16.91 5.41 6.44
C ALA A 142 -16.25 5.01 5.12
N MET A 143 -15.01 5.44 4.89
CA MET A 143 -14.23 5.07 3.69
C MET A 143 -13.81 3.60 3.71
N MET A 144 -13.41 3.05 4.85
CA MET A 144 -13.01 1.65 5.00
C MET A 144 -14.16 0.67 4.80
N LEU A 145 -15.35 1.02 5.27
CA LEU A 145 -16.54 0.16 5.18
C LEU A 145 -17.44 0.45 3.97
N ASP A 146 -17.09 1.49 3.19
CA ASP A 146 -17.89 2.02 2.07
C ASP A 146 -19.32 2.40 2.47
N ILE A 147 -19.46 3.17 3.54
CA ILE A 147 -20.75 3.63 4.09
C ILE A 147 -20.71 5.14 4.31
N LYS A 148 -21.87 5.79 4.37
CA LYS A 148 -21.98 7.20 4.76
C LYS A 148 -21.53 7.41 6.21
N LYS A 149 -20.84 8.53 6.46
CA LYS A 149 -20.43 8.99 7.80
C LYS A 149 -21.59 9.05 8.81
N SER A 150 -22.79 9.42 8.36
CA SER A 150 -23.99 9.45 9.20
C SER A 150 -24.35 8.06 9.72
N SER A 151 -24.25 7.02 8.88
CA SER A 151 -24.54 5.64 9.27
C SER A 151 -23.52 5.11 10.27
N VAL A 152 -22.24 5.43 10.10
CA VAL A 152 -21.19 5.08 11.09
C VAL A 152 -21.52 5.69 12.45
N LYS A 153 -21.90 6.97 12.48
CA LYS A 153 -22.30 7.65 13.72
C LYS A 153 -23.48 6.95 14.39
N GLU A 154 -24.54 6.64 13.64
CA GLU A 154 -25.70 5.92 14.18
C GLU A 154 -25.34 4.54 14.73
N TYR A 155 -24.51 3.77 14.02
CA TYR A 155 -24.07 2.45 14.49
C TYR A 155 -23.28 2.54 15.79
N VAL A 156 -22.40 3.53 15.92
CA VAL A 156 -21.62 3.75 17.15
C VAL A 156 -22.53 4.19 18.31
N GLU A 157 -23.50 5.07 18.08
CA GLU A 157 -24.45 5.50 19.11
C GLU A 157 -25.35 4.35 19.58
N ARG A 158 -25.88 3.54 18.66
CA ARG A 158 -26.67 2.35 19.02
C ARG A 158 -25.84 1.33 19.79
N ALA A 159 -24.60 1.08 19.36
CA ALA A 159 -23.65 0.23 20.07
C ALA A 159 -23.46 0.71 21.53
N GLN A 160 -23.23 2.00 21.75
CA GLN A 160 -23.05 2.57 23.09
C GLN A 160 -24.28 2.40 23.99
N VAL A 161 -25.49 2.56 23.44
CA VAL A 161 -26.74 2.34 24.19
C VAL A 161 -26.89 0.86 24.58
N LYS A 162 -26.58 -0.07 23.67
CA LYS A 162 -26.64 -1.51 23.94
C LYS A 162 -25.62 -1.94 24.99
N ILE A 163 -24.36 -1.48 24.87
CA ILE A 163 -23.30 -1.76 25.85
C ILE A 163 -23.70 -1.22 27.22
N SER A 164 -24.20 0.02 27.30
CA SER A 164 -24.65 0.61 28.57
C SER A 164 -25.77 -0.20 29.22
N ARG A 165 -26.69 -0.75 28.42
CA ARG A 165 -27.76 -1.63 28.91
C ARG A 165 -27.20 -2.97 29.40
N ASN A 166 -26.26 -3.55 28.67
CA ASN A 166 -25.62 -4.81 29.06
C ASN A 166 -24.85 -4.66 30.37
N LEU A 167 -24.14 -3.55 30.55
CA LEU A 167 -23.44 -3.22 31.79
C LEU A 167 -24.40 -3.11 33.00
N GLN A 168 -25.63 -2.62 32.79
CA GLN A 168 -26.63 -2.53 33.86
C GLN A 168 -27.32 -3.86 34.18
N ASN A 169 -27.35 -4.80 33.23
CA ASN A 169 -28.12 -6.04 33.34
C ASN A 169 -27.25 -7.29 33.52
N SER A 170 -25.96 -7.22 33.22
CA SER A 170 -25.03 -8.34 33.39
C SER A 170 -24.61 -8.45 34.85
N LEU A 171 -24.48 -9.69 35.30
CA LEU A 171 -24.04 -10.05 36.66
C LEU A 171 -22.50 -10.18 36.74
N PHE A 172 -21.82 -10.22 35.59
CA PHE A 172 -20.38 -10.50 35.47
C PHE A 172 -19.54 -9.27 35.09
N LEU A 173 -20.19 -8.14 34.82
CA LEU A 173 -19.60 -6.86 34.43
C LEU A 173 -19.57 -5.83 35.56
#